data_AF-A0A8J3UUF0-F1
#
_entry.id   AF-A0A8J3UUF0-F1
#
_cell.length_a   1.000
_cell.length_b   1.000
_cell.length_c   1.000
_cell.angle_alpha   90.00
_cell.angle_beta   90.00
_cell.angle_gamma   90.00
#
_symmetry.space_group_name_H-M   'P 1'
#
loop_
_entity.id
_entity.type
_entity.pdbx_description
1 polymer ?
#
loop_
_entity_poly.entity_id
_entity_poly.type
_entity_poly.pdbx_seq_one_letter_code
_entity_poly.pdbx_strand_id
1 'polypeptide(L)'
;MFTPDSAEREHTLRTAVGRYDELRVRESLGSPADEDLDGPDVMAGRFTPPRAALSKEEALELLALGEVIARKAAYGRQLTVRTARAAGASWSQIGAALGTSKQSAWEAHTRWIDGQAAFRGRTGTEGMDDEQVRAARALAGDPGDPEAL
;
A
#
# COMPACT_ATOMS: atom_id res chain seq x y z
N MET A 1 -8.91 20.39 3.29
CA MET A 1 -9.14 19.08 3.94
C MET A 1 -8.10 18.14 3.39
N PHE A 2 -7.33 17.46 4.24
CA PHE A 2 -6.30 16.53 3.77
C PHE A 2 -6.98 15.21 3.36
N THR A 3 -6.97 14.91 2.07
CA THR A 3 -7.55 13.68 1.49
C THR A 3 -6.45 12.81 0.87
N PRO A 4 -6.70 11.51 0.66
CA PRO A 4 -5.75 10.65 -0.05
C PRO A 4 -5.35 11.22 -1.41
N ASP A 5 -6.30 11.78 -2.17
CA ASP A 5 -6.03 12.29 -3.52
C ASP A 5 -5.15 13.56 -3.53
N SER A 6 -5.28 14.44 -2.53
CA SER A 6 -4.35 15.58 -2.36
C SER A 6 -2.96 15.09 -1.93
N ALA A 7 -2.92 14.19 -0.95
CA ALA A 7 -1.67 13.65 -0.41
C ALA A 7 -0.90 12.83 -1.46
N GLU A 8 -1.60 12.16 -2.36
CA GLU A 8 -1.01 11.35 -3.42
C GLU A 8 -0.23 12.18 -4.45
N ARG A 9 -0.65 13.44 -4.69
CA ARG A 9 0.05 14.39 -5.57
C ARG A 9 1.25 15.04 -4.88
N GLU A 10 1.14 15.29 -3.59
CA GLU A 10 2.13 16.02 -2.80
C GLU A 10 3.27 15.11 -2.31
N HIS A 11 3.03 13.80 -2.19
CA HIS A 11 4.01 12.86 -1.69
C HIS A 11 4.51 11.85 -2.72
N THR A 12 5.82 11.63 -2.71
CA THR A 12 6.43 10.36 -3.14
C THR A 12 6.16 9.27 -2.08
N LEU A 13 6.35 7.99 -2.42
CA LEU A 13 6.22 6.90 -1.43
C LEU A 13 7.15 7.13 -0.22
N ARG A 14 8.40 7.51 -0.46
CA ARG A 14 9.38 7.76 0.61
C ARG A 14 8.94 8.89 1.55
N THR A 15 8.47 10.00 0.99
CA THR A 15 8.03 11.14 1.79
C THR A 15 6.74 10.85 2.55
N ALA A 16 5.83 10.04 1.97
CA ALA A 16 4.61 9.63 2.65
C ALA A 16 4.92 8.72 3.86
N VAL A 17 5.83 7.74 3.70
CA VAL A 17 6.26 6.85 4.79
C VAL A 17 6.93 7.64 5.91
N GLY A 18 7.84 8.57 5.58
CA GLY A 18 8.50 9.39 6.60
C GLY A 18 7.51 10.18 7.46
N ARG A 19 6.53 10.84 6.83
CA ARG A 19 5.51 11.60 7.55
C ARG A 19 4.56 10.70 8.35
N TYR A 20 4.19 9.54 7.80
CA TYR A 20 3.38 8.54 8.49
C TYR A 20 4.06 8.05 9.78
N ASP A 21 5.34 7.72 9.70
CA ASP A 21 6.12 7.23 10.84
C ASP A 21 6.24 8.30 11.95
N GLU A 22 6.47 9.57 11.58
CA GLU A 22 6.47 10.70 12.53
C GLU A 22 5.15 10.80 13.32
N LEU A 23 4.02 10.76 12.61
CA LEU A 23 2.69 10.86 13.22
C LEU A 23 2.36 9.62 14.05
N ARG A 24 2.75 8.41 13.61
CA ARG A 24 2.58 7.17 14.37
C ARG A 24 3.36 7.13 15.67
N VAL A 25 4.60 7.62 15.65
CA VAL A 25 5.42 7.73 16.87
C VAL A 25 4.75 8.67 17.87
N ARG A 26 4.24 9.81 17.40
CA ARG A 26 3.51 10.76 18.27
C ARG A 26 2.21 10.17 18.81
N GLU A 27 1.42 9.51 17.98
CA GLU A 27 0.19 8.82 18.39
C GLU A 27 0.46 7.77 19.48
N SER A 28 1.52 6.99 19.35
CA SER A 28 1.89 5.95 20.32
C SER A 28 2.38 6.50 21.65
N LEU A 29 2.87 7.75 21.67
CA LEU A 29 3.44 8.41 22.84
C LEU A 29 2.46 9.37 23.53
N GLY A 30 1.40 9.80 22.84
CA GLY A 30 0.34 10.60 23.42
C GLY A 30 -0.61 9.70 24.23
N SER A 31 -0.82 10.03 25.50
CA SER A 31 -1.83 9.35 26.32
C SER A 31 -3.15 10.12 26.22
N PRO A 32 -4.31 9.46 25.99
CA PRO A 32 -5.61 10.14 26.10
C PRO A 32 -5.90 10.61 27.54
N ALA A 33 -5.15 10.11 28.53
CA ALA A 33 -5.28 10.48 29.95
C ALA A 33 -4.76 11.90 30.27
N ASP A 34 -4.17 12.61 29.32
CA ASP A 34 -3.70 13.99 29.51
C ASP A 34 -4.84 15.03 29.39
N GLU A 35 -6.06 14.62 29.00
CA GLU A 35 -7.25 15.49 28.97
C GLU A 35 -7.91 15.69 30.35
N ASP A 36 -7.60 14.84 31.36
CA ASP A 36 -8.25 14.84 32.69
C ASP A 36 -7.45 15.60 33.80
N LEU A 37 -6.43 16.39 33.45
CA LEU A 37 -5.62 17.14 34.44
C LEU A 37 -6.29 18.45 34.91
N ASP A 38 -7.54 18.39 35.37
CA ASP A 38 -8.23 19.47 36.09
C ASP A 38 -8.06 19.35 37.63
N GLY A 39 -6.85 18.96 38.07
CA GLY A 39 -6.48 18.87 39.50
C GLY A 39 -5.66 20.10 39.94
N PRO A 40 -5.96 20.74 41.09
CA PRO A 40 -5.38 22.04 41.48
C PRO A 40 -3.92 21.99 42.00
N ASP A 41 -3.10 21.04 41.56
CA ASP A 41 -1.71 20.91 42.04
C ASP A 41 -0.70 20.51 40.96
N VAL A 42 -0.42 21.42 40.02
CA VAL A 42 0.66 21.28 39.02
C VAL A 42 1.59 22.51 39.00
N MET A 43 2.09 22.91 40.17
CA MET A 43 3.19 23.89 40.25
C MET A 43 4.59 23.25 40.19
N ALA A 44 4.69 21.94 39.96
CA ALA A 44 5.95 21.19 39.84
C ALA A 44 6.07 20.45 38.49
N GLY A 45 6.24 21.16 37.38
CA GLY A 45 6.47 20.51 36.07
C GLY A 45 6.72 21.40 34.85
N ARG A 46 7.10 22.66 35.05
CA ARG A 46 6.98 23.77 34.08
C ARG A 46 7.79 23.71 32.76
N PHE A 47 8.36 22.58 32.32
CA PHE A 47 9.15 22.59 31.06
C PHE A 47 9.11 21.30 30.22
N THR A 48 8.07 20.48 30.33
CA THR A 48 7.80 19.51 29.25
C THR A 48 6.30 19.55 28.99
N PRO A 49 5.82 20.09 27.85
CA PRO A 49 4.44 19.84 27.48
C PRO A 49 4.27 18.32 27.41
N PRO A 50 3.20 17.72 27.97
CA PRO A 50 2.88 16.34 27.66
C PRO A 50 2.91 16.23 26.14
N ARG A 51 3.59 15.21 25.60
CA ARG A 51 3.75 15.04 24.15
C ARG A 51 2.33 14.99 23.57
N ALA A 52 1.88 16.12 23.02
CA ALA A 52 0.47 16.33 22.76
C ALA A 52 -0.07 15.22 21.87
N ALA A 53 -1.21 14.65 22.28
CA ALA A 53 -2.00 13.76 21.43
C ALA A 53 -2.22 14.39 20.05
N LEU A 54 -2.41 13.56 19.02
CA LEU A 54 -2.61 14.05 17.68
C LEU A 54 -3.81 15.00 17.63
N SER A 55 -3.66 16.12 16.91
CA SER A 55 -4.82 16.94 16.58
C SER A 55 -5.76 16.15 15.65
N LYS A 56 -7.02 16.60 15.54
CA LYS A 56 -7.98 16.04 14.58
C LYS A 56 -7.42 16.05 13.15
N GLU A 57 -6.77 17.13 12.75
CA GLU A 57 -6.16 17.29 11.44
C GLU A 57 -5.04 16.28 11.22
N GLU A 58 -4.18 16.08 12.23
CA GLU A 58 -3.07 15.12 12.18
C GLU A 58 -3.56 13.66 12.14
N ALA A 59 -4.66 13.34 12.84
CA ALA A 59 -5.28 12.03 12.77
C ALA A 59 -5.87 11.75 11.37
N LEU A 60 -6.51 12.75 10.75
CA LEU A 60 -7.00 12.63 9.36
C LEU A 60 -5.83 12.57 8.36
N GLU A 61 -4.76 13.31 8.61
CA GLU A 61 -3.52 13.25 7.82
C GLU A 61 -2.93 11.84 7.85
N LEU A 62 -2.83 11.24 9.04
CA LEU A 62 -2.32 9.89 9.25
C LEU A 62 -3.13 8.83 8.48
N LEU A 63 -4.47 8.93 8.49
CA LEU A 63 -5.34 8.04 7.71
C LEU A 63 -5.10 8.18 6.20
N ALA A 64 -5.04 9.41 5.70
CA ALA A 64 -4.83 9.67 4.28
C ALA A 64 -3.43 9.20 3.82
N LEU A 65 -2.39 9.39 4.62
CA LEU A 65 -1.04 8.90 4.33
C LEU A 65 -0.99 7.38 4.27
N GLY A 66 -1.68 6.68 5.18
CA GLY A 66 -1.78 5.21 5.16
C GLY A 66 -2.39 4.68 3.86
N GLU A 67 -3.48 5.31 3.40
CA GLU A 67 -4.10 4.97 2.12
C GLU A 67 -3.17 5.25 0.93
N VAL A 68 -2.48 6.39 0.91
CA VAL A 68 -1.52 6.73 -0.15
C VAL A 68 -0.36 5.74 -0.20
N ILE A 69 0.18 5.33 0.94
CA ILE A 69 1.23 4.31 1.02
C ILE A 69 0.71 2.98 0.47
N ALA A 70 -0.50 2.56 0.86
CA ALA A 70 -1.11 1.35 0.34
C ALA A 70 -1.28 1.38 -1.18
N ARG A 71 -1.79 2.48 -1.74
CA ARG A 71 -1.93 2.69 -3.19
C ARG A 71 -0.57 2.66 -3.89
N LYS A 72 0.41 3.44 -3.44
CA LYS A 72 1.74 3.54 -4.06
C LYS A 72 2.53 2.23 -3.94
N ALA A 73 2.41 1.49 -2.84
CA ALA A 73 2.96 0.16 -2.71
C ALA A 73 2.25 -0.86 -3.63
N ALA A 74 0.96 -0.68 -3.87
CA ALA A 74 0.20 -1.50 -4.81
C ALA A 74 0.45 -1.16 -6.29
N TYR A 75 0.88 0.07 -6.62
CA TYR A 75 1.02 0.59 -7.99
C TYR A 75 1.95 -0.20 -8.92
N GLY A 76 2.77 -1.10 -8.39
CA GLY A 76 3.61 -2.01 -9.18
C GLY A 76 3.37 -3.49 -8.89
N ARG A 77 2.39 -3.85 -8.05
CA ARG A 77 2.28 -5.22 -7.50
C ARG A 77 2.24 -6.28 -8.59
N GLN A 78 1.41 -6.08 -9.62
CA GLN A 78 1.29 -7.04 -10.73
C GLN A 78 2.51 -7.00 -11.68
N LEU A 79 3.16 -5.83 -11.76
CA LEU A 79 4.54 -5.59 -12.18
C LEU A 79 5.53 -6.63 -11.64
N THR A 80 5.58 -6.64 -10.31
CA THR A 80 6.45 -7.46 -9.49
C THR A 80 6.06 -8.94 -9.55
N VAL A 81 4.76 -9.27 -9.57
CA VAL A 81 4.30 -10.67 -9.75
C VAL A 81 4.79 -11.24 -11.09
N ARG A 82 4.67 -10.46 -12.18
CA ARG A 82 5.23 -10.86 -13.49
C ARG A 82 6.74 -11.05 -13.42
N THR A 83 7.46 -10.14 -12.76
CA THR A 83 8.92 -10.25 -12.58
C THR A 83 9.30 -11.49 -11.77
N ALA A 84 8.56 -11.79 -10.71
CA ALA A 84 8.76 -12.98 -9.89
C ALA A 84 8.50 -14.27 -10.67
N ARG A 85 7.43 -14.32 -11.48
CA ARG A 85 7.17 -15.45 -12.39
C ARG A 85 8.29 -15.62 -13.42
N ALA A 86 8.80 -14.52 -14.00
CA ALA A 86 9.93 -14.56 -14.93
C ALA A 86 11.24 -15.05 -14.28
N ALA A 87 11.36 -14.89 -12.96
CA ALA A 87 12.49 -15.39 -12.17
C ALA A 87 12.25 -16.83 -11.63
N GLY A 88 11.17 -17.50 -12.00
CA GLY A 88 10.86 -18.88 -11.61
C GLY A 88 10.14 -19.03 -10.27
N ALA A 89 9.56 -17.96 -9.71
CA ALA A 89 8.77 -18.09 -8.48
C ALA A 89 7.44 -18.82 -8.78
N SER A 90 7.12 -19.84 -7.99
CA SER A 90 5.82 -20.53 -8.06
C SER A 90 4.68 -19.66 -7.51
N TRP A 91 3.43 -19.96 -7.91
CA TRP A 91 2.25 -19.30 -7.34
C TRP A 91 2.09 -19.48 -5.84
N SER A 92 2.59 -20.59 -5.28
CA SER A 92 2.61 -20.81 -3.83
C SER A 92 3.53 -19.81 -3.14
N GLN A 93 4.75 -19.59 -3.66
CA GLN A 93 5.70 -18.61 -3.12
C GLN A 93 5.16 -17.18 -3.27
N ILE A 94 4.56 -16.86 -4.41
CA ILE A 94 3.95 -15.55 -4.66
C ILE A 94 2.75 -15.32 -3.71
N GLY A 95 1.87 -16.32 -3.56
CA GLY A 95 0.76 -16.25 -2.61
C GLY A 95 1.22 -16.01 -1.18
N ALA A 96 2.22 -16.78 -0.73
CA ALA A 96 2.83 -16.61 0.60
C ALA A 96 3.42 -15.21 0.79
N ALA A 97 4.18 -14.69 -0.18
CA ALA A 97 4.75 -13.35 -0.12
C ALA A 97 3.69 -12.24 -0.09
N LEU A 98 2.53 -12.47 -0.71
CA LEU A 98 1.39 -11.56 -0.71
C LEU A 98 0.45 -11.74 0.48
N GLY A 99 0.67 -12.75 1.33
CA GLY A 99 -0.24 -13.10 2.43
C GLY A 99 -1.61 -13.61 1.95
N THR A 100 -1.67 -14.27 0.81
CA THR A 100 -2.91 -14.78 0.21
C THR A 100 -2.75 -16.23 -0.28
N SER A 101 -3.85 -16.85 -0.71
CA SER A 101 -3.78 -18.20 -1.28
C SER A 101 -3.10 -18.17 -2.65
N LYS A 102 -2.46 -19.28 -3.01
CA LYS A 102 -1.94 -19.55 -4.35
C LYS A 102 -2.96 -19.22 -5.45
N GLN A 103 -4.19 -19.70 -5.28
CA GLN A 103 -5.28 -19.51 -6.23
C GLN A 103 -5.66 -18.03 -6.34
N SER A 104 -5.81 -17.34 -5.21
CA SER A 104 -6.15 -15.92 -5.18
C SER A 104 -5.08 -15.04 -5.82
N ALA A 105 -3.80 -15.38 -5.66
CA ALA A 105 -2.69 -14.68 -6.31
C ALA A 105 -2.75 -14.83 -7.84
N TRP A 106 -2.97 -16.06 -8.33
CA TRP A 106 -3.11 -16.34 -9.76
C TRP A 106 -4.32 -15.62 -10.35
N GLU A 107 -5.51 -15.73 -9.73
CA GLU A 107 -6.73 -15.07 -10.20
C GLU A 107 -6.59 -13.54 -10.25
N ALA A 108 -5.96 -12.95 -9.23
CA ALA A 108 -5.71 -11.51 -9.20
C ALA A 108 -4.78 -11.08 -10.34
N HIS A 109 -3.75 -11.87 -10.67
CA HIS A 109 -2.85 -11.59 -11.77
C HIS A 109 -3.53 -11.75 -13.13
N THR A 110 -4.29 -12.83 -13.34
CA THR A 110 -5.03 -13.06 -14.59
C THR A 110 -6.04 -11.95 -14.85
N ARG A 111 -6.83 -11.55 -13.84
CA ARG A 111 -7.74 -10.40 -13.97
C ARG A 111 -7.03 -9.09 -14.31
N TRP A 112 -5.81 -8.90 -13.80
CA TRP A 112 -5.02 -7.72 -14.15
C TRP A 112 -4.55 -7.76 -15.61
N ILE A 113 -4.11 -8.92 -16.12
CA ILE A 113 -3.75 -9.09 -17.54
C ILE A 113 -4.95 -8.75 -18.43
N ASP A 114 -6.13 -9.29 -18.11
CA ASP A 114 -7.36 -9.01 -18.85
C ASP A 114 -7.73 -7.52 -18.79
N GLY A 115 -7.53 -6.88 -17.63
CA GLY A 115 -7.69 -5.44 -17.47
C GLY A 115 -6.73 -4.62 -18.35
N GLN A 116 -5.48 -5.05 -18.51
CA GLN A 116 -4.49 -4.39 -19.38
C GLN A 116 -4.86 -4.52 -20.87
N ALA A 117 -5.37 -5.68 -21.29
CA ALA A 117 -5.88 -5.89 -22.64
C ALA A 117 -7.09 -4.98 -22.94
N ALA A 118 -8.05 -4.94 -22.01
CA ALA A 118 -9.23 -4.10 -22.12
C ALA A 118 -8.89 -2.60 -22.12
N PHE A 119 -7.88 -2.20 -21.35
CA PHE A 119 -7.41 -0.81 -21.34
C PHE A 119 -6.86 -0.39 -22.71
N ARG A 120 -6.05 -1.25 -23.35
CA ARG A 120 -5.53 -0.98 -24.70
C ARG A 120 -6.63 -0.95 -25.76
N GLY A 121 -7.63 -1.82 -25.64
CA GLY A 121 -8.81 -1.76 -26.50
C GLY A 121 -9.56 -0.42 -26.41
N ARG A 122 -9.51 0.27 -25.25
CA ARG A 122 -10.15 1.58 -25.06
C ARG A 122 -9.28 2.78 -25.45
N THR A 123 -7.98 2.74 -25.15
CA THR A 123 -7.06 3.88 -25.35
C THR A 123 -6.29 3.81 -26.68
N GLY A 124 -6.28 2.65 -27.35
CA GLY A 124 -5.58 2.38 -28.59
C GLY A 124 -4.05 2.28 -28.46
N THR A 125 -3.45 2.87 -27.42
CA THR A 125 -1.99 3.00 -27.27
C THR A 125 -1.47 2.58 -25.91
N GLU A 126 -2.26 2.67 -24.84
CA GLU A 126 -1.82 2.35 -23.47
C GLU A 126 -2.35 0.99 -23.01
N GLY A 127 -1.51 0.18 -22.36
CA GLY A 127 -1.85 -1.18 -21.92
C GLY A 127 -1.13 -2.25 -22.76
N MET A 128 -1.56 -3.51 -22.62
CA MET A 128 -0.91 -4.65 -23.30
C MET A 128 -1.55 -4.95 -24.65
N ASP A 129 -0.74 -5.17 -25.69
CA ASP A 129 -1.22 -5.75 -26.96
C ASP A 129 -1.41 -7.25 -26.83
N ASP A 130 -2.03 -7.84 -27.85
CA ASP A 130 -2.29 -9.26 -27.96
C ASP A 130 -1.02 -10.11 -27.79
N GLU A 131 0.12 -9.65 -28.29
CA GLU A 131 1.40 -10.33 -28.10
C GLU A 131 1.86 -10.29 -26.64
N GLN A 132 1.83 -9.11 -26.02
CA GLN A 132 2.17 -8.92 -24.61
C GLN A 132 1.22 -9.69 -23.68
N VAL A 133 -0.08 -9.74 -24.00
CA VAL A 133 -1.09 -10.53 -23.26
C VAL A 133 -0.78 -12.02 -23.37
N ARG A 134 -0.50 -12.52 -24.57
CA ARG A 134 -0.15 -13.94 -24.79
C ARG A 134 1.12 -14.31 -24.02
N ALA A 135 2.15 -13.47 -24.07
CA ALA A 135 3.38 -13.68 -23.31
C ALA A 135 3.14 -13.65 -21.80
N ALA A 136 2.32 -12.71 -21.31
CA ALA A 136 1.97 -12.63 -19.90
C ALA A 136 1.18 -13.84 -19.42
N ARG A 137 0.24 -14.36 -20.23
CA ARG A 137 -0.53 -15.58 -19.91
C ARG A 137 0.35 -16.83 -19.93
N ALA A 138 1.27 -16.95 -20.88
CA ALA A 138 2.23 -18.06 -20.91
C ALA A 138 3.11 -18.07 -19.65
N LEU A 139 3.56 -16.88 -19.21
CA LEU A 139 4.33 -16.74 -17.99
C LEU A 139 3.49 -17.01 -16.72
N ALA A 140 2.23 -16.60 -16.73
CA ALA A 140 1.31 -16.86 -15.63
C ALA A 140 1.09 -18.37 -15.46
N GLY A 141 0.92 -19.13 -16.55
CA GLY A 141 0.74 -20.59 -16.49
C GLY A 141 -0.53 -21.01 -15.72
N ASP A 142 -0.62 -22.30 -15.43
CA ASP A 142 -1.71 -22.88 -14.62
C ASP A 142 -1.38 -22.74 -13.12
N PRO A 143 -2.36 -22.42 -12.24
CA PRO A 143 -2.10 -22.42 -10.82
C PRO A 143 -1.65 -23.82 -10.37
N GLY A 144 -2.23 -24.92 -10.86
CA GLY A 144 -1.96 -26.30 -10.48
C GLY A 144 -0.56 -26.84 -10.79
N ASP A 145 0.24 -26.18 -11.63
CA ASP A 145 1.53 -26.71 -12.07
C ASP A 145 2.63 -26.50 -11.00
N PRO A 146 3.18 -27.57 -10.39
CA PRO A 146 4.19 -27.43 -9.33
C PRO A 146 5.56 -26.98 -9.86
N GLU A 147 5.83 -27.05 -11.17
CA GLU A 147 7.17 -26.88 -11.77
C GLU A 147 7.19 -26.09 -13.10
N ALA A 148 6.24 -25.17 -13.33
CA ALA A 148 6.32 -24.30 -14.52
C ALA A 148 7.34 -23.16 -14.34
N LEU A 149 8.60 -23.54 -14.63
CA LEU A 149 9.89 -22.81 -14.73
C LEU A 149 10.58 -22.44 -13.43
#